data_AF-A0A2H1GGJ9-F1
#
_entry.id   AF-A0A2H1GGJ9-F1
#
_cell.length_a   1.000
_cell.length_b   1.000
_cell.length_c   1.000
_cell.angle_alpha   90.00
_cell.angle_beta   90.00
_cell.angle_gamma   90.00
#
_symmetry.space_group_name_H-M   'P 1'
#
loop_
_entity.id
_entity.type
_entity.pdbx_description
1 polymer ?
#
loop_
_entity_poly.entity_id
_entity_poly.type
_entity_poly.pdbx_seq_one_letter_code
_entity_poly.pdbx_strand_id
1 'polypeptide(L)'
;MFDRPKAFSSESSPPHNHHHYRTLLFFHPPTAQNAVHTGLGQPSDPQAHSPGILLKFEANAARLCIALQCSPGLEFHQPSLSIPEPRVSSRLVHSADERPIRNDSITNHRGLTTKHIDVRRIERIQNLYTVSNNNSSHVDMSSTSVSWRPSTIFTIAIVFRLILLLYGRWQDAHSPVKYTDIDYLVFTDAARYVSYGKSPYERATYRYTPLLAWLLIPTTWGGLWFEFGKALFAAGDIVTGWLILRILRTRGMETKRALKFASIWLLNPMVANISTRGSSEGLLAVLVVALLWAVQSRRIVLAGCLLGFAVHFKIYPFIYAASIFWWLGSARLMDVNASVVQRAFSLINQDRVNMAVFSFLTFMGFNAVMYKMYGMPFIEHTYTYHVSRIDHRHNFSVYNTVLHQSSMRGIDSGLKIESLAFLPQLLLSVVVIPLLMAKSDLATTMLAQTFAFVTFNKVCTSQYFLWYMVFLPFYLPTSTLLRSPRLGVTALVLWILGQAAWLQQGFELEFLGHSTFVPGLWLASIAFFLINCWLLGLIVRDVRSESTALNASPSTSSKKLK
;
A
#
# COMPACT_ATOMS: atom_id res chain seq x y z
N MET A 1 60.02 1.58 29.14
CA MET A 1 60.18 2.57 30.22
C MET A 1 60.86 3.77 29.58
N PHE A 2 60.09 4.85 29.35
CA PHE A 2 60.45 6.20 28.87
C PHE A 2 61.12 6.29 27.48
N ASP A 3 60.92 7.28 26.60
CA ASP A 3 60.02 8.43 26.49
C ASP A 3 60.17 8.96 25.03
N ARG A 4 59.15 9.60 24.46
CA ARG A 4 59.26 10.52 23.29
C ARG A 4 59.69 11.93 23.81
N PRO A 5 59.97 13.03 23.02
CA PRO A 5 59.59 13.35 21.61
C PRO A 5 60.56 14.30 20.79
N LYS A 6 60.04 14.79 19.63
CA LYS A 6 60.43 15.92 18.73
C LYS A 6 61.22 15.51 17.46
N ALA A 7 60.64 15.45 16.24
CA ALA A 7 60.01 16.44 15.34
C ALA A 7 61.00 17.31 14.53
N PHE A 8 61.19 17.04 13.22
CA PHE A 8 60.72 17.86 12.06
C PHE A 8 61.26 17.40 10.68
N SER A 9 60.37 17.45 9.68
CA SER A 9 60.52 17.65 8.21
C SER A 9 61.49 16.80 7.36
N SER A 10 60.95 16.04 6.41
CA SER A 10 60.76 16.47 5.00
C SER A 10 60.43 15.25 4.13
N GLU A 11 59.22 15.19 3.57
CA GLU A 11 58.88 14.20 2.54
C GLU A 11 58.28 14.92 1.32
N SER A 12 58.91 14.61 0.19
CA SER A 12 58.67 15.08 -1.16
C SER A 12 57.47 14.37 -1.79
N SER A 13 56.68 15.14 -2.53
CA SER A 13 55.54 14.67 -3.33
C SER A 13 55.97 14.05 -4.67
N PRO A 14 55.15 13.17 -5.25
CA PRO A 14 55.01 13.01 -6.71
C PRO A 14 53.55 13.24 -7.19
N PRO A 15 53.31 13.36 -8.52
CA PRO A 15 52.58 14.50 -9.06
C PRO A 15 51.12 14.26 -9.46
N HIS A 16 50.44 15.40 -9.60
CA HIS A 16 49.09 15.63 -10.10
C HIS A 16 48.89 15.22 -11.56
N ASN A 17 47.70 14.69 -11.87
CA ASN A 17 47.04 14.87 -13.17
C ASN A 17 45.63 15.43 -12.94
N HIS A 18 45.40 16.64 -13.45
CA HIS A 18 44.18 17.42 -13.31
C HIS A 18 43.14 17.05 -14.38
N HIS A 19 41.92 16.73 -13.95
CA HIS A 19 40.71 17.03 -14.73
C HIS A 19 39.76 17.86 -13.87
N HIS A 20 39.47 19.07 -14.35
CA HIS A 20 38.65 20.08 -13.70
C HIS A 20 37.17 19.66 -13.58
N TYR A 21 36.66 19.62 -12.36
CA TYR A 21 35.25 19.93 -12.07
C TYR A 21 35.22 21.11 -11.11
N ARG A 22 34.55 22.19 -11.54
CA ARG A 22 34.33 23.43 -10.78
C ARG A 22 33.43 23.13 -9.58
N THR A 23 34.00 23.20 -8.38
CA THR A 23 33.27 23.23 -7.10
C THR A 23 32.68 24.62 -6.90
N LEU A 24 31.36 24.76 -7.03
CA LEU A 24 30.64 25.93 -6.51
C LEU A 24 30.33 25.68 -5.03
N LEU A 25 31.18 26.25 -4.18
CA LEU A 25 30.89 26.51 -2.78
C LEU A 25 29.76 27.54 -2.71
N PHE A 26 28.65 27.22 -2.05
CA PHE A 26 27.70 28.24 -1.59
C PHE A 26 27.55 28.19 -0.07
N PHE A 27 27.68 29.39 0.48
CA PHE A 27 27.83 29.79 1.87
C PHE A 27 26.57 29.61 2.73
N HIS A 28 26.81 29.62 4.04
CA HIS A 28 25.85 29.89 5.12
C HIS A 28 24.94 31.12 4.85
N PRO A 29 23.73 31.16 5.43
CA PRO A 29 22.74 32.21 5.17
C PRO A 29 23.04 33.50 5.95
N PRO A 30 22.80 34.70 5.38
CA PRO A 30 22.73 35.91 6.18
C PRO A 30 21.33 36.10 6.77
N THR A 31 21.32 36.49 8.03
CA THR A 31 20.20 37.03 8.80
C THR A 31 19.54 38.21 8.09
N ALA A 32 18.21 38.24 8.10
CA ALA A 32 17.39 39.33 7.60
C ALA A 32 17.56 40.58 8.47
N GLN A 33 18.17 41.63 7.91
CA GLN A 33 17.91 43.03 8.27
C GLN A 33 18.43 43.94 7.14
N ASN A 34 17.59 44.90 6.74
CA ASN A 34 17.82 46.02 5.83
C ASN A 34 17.65 45.76 4.31
N ALA A 35 16.44 46.05 3.82
CA ALA A 35 16.24 46.53 2.45
C ALA A 35 15.39 47.80 2.51
N VAL A 36 16.05 48.95 2.34
CA VAL A 36 15.44 50.26 2.07
C VAL A 36 16.08 50.80 0.78
N HIS A 37 15.21 51.07 -0.19
CA HIS A 37 15.37 51.92 -1.37
C HIS A 37 16.32 51.57 -2.54
N THR A 38 15.75 51.86 -3.72
CA THR A 38 16.28 51.99 -5.11
C THR A 38 16.16 50.71 -5.95
N GLY A 39 15.55 50.68 -7.13
CA GLY A 39 14.98 51.71 -8.00
C GLY A 39 15.23 51.32 -9.45
N LEU A 40 14.15 51.18 -10.24
CA LEU A 40 14.05 51.23 -11.71
C LEU A 40 14.53 50.01 -12.55
N GLY A 41 13.60 49.47 -13.34
CA GLY A 41 13.82 48.53 -14.45
C GLY A 41 12.55 47.76 -14.84
N GLN A 42 11.74 48.33 -15.72
CA GLN A 42 10.49 47.73 -16.28
C GLN A 42 10.78 46.83 -17.53
N PRO A 43 9.78 46.10 -18.08
CA PRO A 43 9.89 44.68 -18.46
C PRO A 43 9.96 44.43 -19.99
N SER A 44 10.35 43.20 -20.38
CA SER A 44 10.14 42.71 -21.75
C SER A 44 9.81 41.20 -21.80
N ASP A 45 8.54 40.96 -22.10
CA ASP A 45 7.82 39.86 -22.77
C ASP A 45 7.90 38.37 -22.36
N PRO A 46 6.74 37.67 -22.24
CA PRO A 46 6.63 36.25 -21.93
C PRO A 46 6.12 35.43 -23.12
N GLN A 47 6.86 34.44 -23.65
CA GLN A 47 6.24 33.34 -24.40
C GLN A 47 6.98 31.99 -24.29
N ALA A 48 6.16 30.99 -23.97
CA ALA A 48 6.23 29.58 -24.39
C ALA A 48 7.33 28.67 -23.84
N HIS A 49 6.99 27.87 -22.82
CA HIS A 49 7.04 26.39 -22.92
C HIS A 49 6.03 25.76 -21.96
N SER A 50 5.16 24.92 -22.53
CA SER A 50 3.93 24.38 -21.93
C SER A 50 4.15 23.43 -20.74
N PRO A 51 3.62 23.71 -19.53
CA PRO A 51 3.65 22.77 -18.39
C PRO A 51 2.46 21.79 -18.49
N GLY A 52 2.50 20.88 -19.47
CA GLY A 52 1.39 19.95 -19.77
C GLY A 52 1.75 18.46 -19.70
N ILE A 53 2.99 18.12 -19.35
CA ILE A 53 3.51 16.74 -19.41
C ILE A 53 3.47 16.04 -18.05
N LEU A 54 3.55 16.79 -16.94
CA LEU A 54 3.59 16.22 -15.58
C LEU A 54 2.22 15.70 -15.11
N LEU A 55 1.15 16.45 -15.39
CA LEU A 55 -0.25 16.02 -15.18
C LEU A 55 -0.63 14.80 -16.03
N LYS A 56 0.02 14.62 -17.19
CA LYS A 56 -0.18 13.43 -18.03
C LYS A 56 0.46 12.19 -17.41
N PHE A 57 1.54 12.28 -16.64
CA PHE A 57 2.23 11.08 -16.14
C PHE A 57 1.50 10.43 -14.96
N GLU A 58 1.05 11.22 -13.98
CA GLU A 58 0.24 10.69 -12.87
C GLU A 58 -1.18 10.31 -13.33
N ALA A 59 -1.78 11.07 -14.26
CA ALA A 59 -3.04 10.70 -14.87
C ALA A 59 -2.92 9.46 -15.78
N ASN A 60 -1.80 9.23 -16.47
CA ASN A 60 -1.60 8.04 -17.30
C ASN A 60 -1.26 6.80 -16.46
N ALA A 61 -0.56 6.95 -15.32
CA ALA A 61 -0.39 5.88 -14.35
C ALA A 61 -1.74 5.49 -13.70
N ALA A 62 -2.59 6.48 -13.38
CA ALA A 62 -3.95 6.25 -12.91
C ALA A 62 -4.87 5.65 -14.00
N ARG A 63 -4.77 6.10 -15.26
CA ARG A 63 -5.51 5.54 -16.41
C ARG A 63 -5.06 4.11 -16.73
N LEU A 64 -3.77 3.80 -16.62
CA LEU A 64 -3.25 2.44 -16.75
C LEU A 64 -3.71 1.56 -15.58
N CYS A 65 -3.78 2.11 -14.36
CA CYS A 65 -4.39 1.44 -13.20
C CYS A 65 -5.87 1.13 -13.41
N ILE A 66 -6.66 2.10 -13.89
CA ILE A 66 -8.09 1.92 -14.20
C ILE A 66 -8.27 0.94 -15.37
N ALA A 67 -7.46 1.03 -16.42
CA ALA A 67 -7.50 0.10 -17.55
C ALA A 67 -7.13 -1.34 -17.17
N LEU A 68 -6.19 -1.53 -16.24
CA LEU A 68 -5.78 -2.85 -15.74
C LEU A 68 -6.73 -3.41 -14.65
N GLN A 69 -7.45 -2.54 -13.93
CA GLN A 69 -8.42 -2.93 -12.90
C GLN A 69 -9.86 -3.12 -13.43
N CYS A 70 -10.21 -2.51 -14.57
CA CYS A 70 -11.56 -2.56 -15.16
C CYS A 70 -11.78 -3.66 -16.22
N SER A 71 -10.96 -4.70 -16.29
CA SER A 71 -11.26 -5.86 -17.16
C SER A 71 -11.88 -7.01 -16.35
N PRO A 72 -13.22 -7.02 -16.27
CA PRO A 72 -13.99 -8.02 -17.02
C PRO A 72 -15.17 -7.39 -17.78
N GLY A 73 -15.52 -8.02 -18.90
CA GLY A 73 -16.54 -7.55 -19.85
C GLY A 73 -17.83 -7.03 -19.22
N LEU A 74 -18.19 -5.81 -19.62
CA LEU A 74 -19.57 -5.33 -19.64
C LEU A 74 -20.05 -5.41 -21.08
N GLU A 75 -20.80 -6.46 -21.41
CA GLU A 75 -21.76 -6.37 -22.50
C GLU A 75 -22.92 -5.50 -22.02
N PHE A 76 -23.03 -4.29 -22.57
CA PHE A 76 -24.19 -3.44 -22.41
C PHE A 76 -25.32 -3.96 -23.30
N HIS A 77 -26.31 -4.64 -22.71
CA HIS A 77 -27.65 -4.65 -23.29
C HIS A 77 -28.39 -3.41 -22.80
N GLN A 78 -28.52 -2.40 -23.66
CA GLN A 78 -29.51 -1.34 -23.50
C GLN A 78 -30.92 -1.91 -23.78
N PRO A 79 -31.91 -1.70 -22.90
CA PRO A 79 -33.30 -1.74 -23.30
C PRO A 79 -33.70 -0.34 -23.80
N SER A 80 -33.90 -0.22 -25.12
CA SER A 80 -34.55 0.95 -25.72
C SER A 80 -36.04 0.95 -25.34
N LEU A 81 -36.42 1.83 -24.41
CA LEU A 81 -37.82 2.23 -24.24
C LEU A 81 -38.21 3.14 -25.42
N SER A 82 -38.99 2.60 -26.35
CA SER A 82 -39.77 3.39 -27.30
C SER A 82 -41.23 3.40 -26.86
N ILE A 83 -41.69 4.57 -26.43
CA ILE A 83 -43.09 4.91 -26.21
C ILE A 83 -43.80 4.96 -27.57
N PRO A 84 -45.03 4.42 -27.69
CA PRO A 84 -45.96 4.93 -28.67
C PRO A 84 -47.25 5.43 -28.00
N GLU A 85 -47.57 6.70 -28.26
CA GLU A 85 -48.90 7.29 -28.07
C GLU A 85 -49.82 6.98 -29.28
N PRO A 86 -51.14 7.19 -29.15
CA PRO A 86 -52.14 6.23 -29.63
C PRO A 86 -52.71 6.56 -31.01
N ARG A 87 -53.27 5.54 -31.67
CA ARG A 87 -54.28 5.74 -32.73
C ARG A 87 -55.57 4.97 -32.42
N VAL A 88 -56.62 5.76 -32.43
CA VAL A 88 -58.05 5.42 -32.42
C VAL A 88 -58.40 4.55 -33.63
N SER A 89 -59.19 3.47 -33.44
CA SER A 89 -60.52 3.31 -34.08
C SER A 89 -61.15 1.93 -33.86
N SER A 90 -62.39 1.99 -33.35
CA SER A 90 -63.60 1.21 -33.70
C SER A 90 -63.69 -0.32 -33.52
N ARG A 91 -64.58 -0.66 -32.57
CA ARG A 91 -65.80 -1.52 -32.67
C ARG A 91 -65.68 -3.01 -33.02
N LEU A 92 -66.32 -3.80 -32.16
CA LEU A 92 -67.25 -4.95 -32.34
C LEU A 92 -66.89 -6.04 -31.31
N VAL A 93 -67.57 -6.18 -30.16
CA VAL A 93 -68.95 -6.65 -29.88
C VAL A 93 -69.10 -8.18 -29.99
N HIS A 94 -69.66 -8.74 -28.90
CA HIS A 94 -70.22 -10.07 -28.66
C HIS A 94 -69.23 -11.23 -28.43
N SER A 95 -69.47 -12.19 -27.53
CA SER A 95 -70.40 -12.39 -26.40
C SER A 95 -70.05 -13.75 -25.77
N ALA A 96 -70.37 -13.95 -24.48
CA ALA A 96 -70.88 -15.21 -23.86
C ALA A 96 -70.07 -16.52 -24.07
N ASP A 97 -70.01 -17.50 -23.17
CA ASP A 97 -70.69 -17.79 -21.93
C ASP A 97 -69.89 -18.89 -21.19
N GLU A 98 -70.00 -18.85 -19.87
CA GLU A 98 -70.21 -19.96 -18.92
C GLU A 98 -69.54 -21.35 -19.09
N ARG A 99 -68.65 -21.67 -18.13
CA ARG A 99 -68.66 -22.77 -17.12
C ARG A 99 -69.71 -23.92 -17.25
N PRO A 100 -69.62 -25.07 -16.51
CA PRO A 100 -68.50 -25.74 -15.82
C PRO A 100 -68.54 -27.32 -15.80
N ILE A 101 -67.50 -27.94 -15.20
CA ILE A 101 -67.47 -29.20 -14.38
C ILE A 101 -68.09 -30.52 -14.92
N ARG A 102 -67.28 -31.59 -14.97
CA ARG A 102 -67.61 -32.91 -14.34
C ARG A 102 -66.39 -33.82 -14.17
N ASN A 103 -66.27 -34.37 -12.96
CA ASN A 103 -65.47 -35.55 -12.60
C ASN A 103 -66.11 -36.82 -13.17
N ASP A 104 -65.31 -37.85 -13.45
CA ASP A 104 -65.61 -39.24 -13.08
C ASP A 104 -64.38 -40.16 -13.26
N SER A 105 -64.53 -41.38 -12.77
CA SER A 105 -63.53 -42.21 -12.07
C SER A 105 -63.09 -43.47 -12.83
N ILE A 106 -61.89 -43.95 -12.47
CA ILE A 106 -61.42 -45.35 -12.32
C ILE A 106 -61.90 -46.43 -13.33
N THR A 107 -60.96 -47.10 -14.04
CA THR A 107 -60.73 -48.57 -13.97
C THR A 107 -59.58 -49.06 -14.88
N ASN A 108 -58.91 -50.13 -14.43
CA ASN A 108 -57.78 -50.86 -15.03
C ASN A 108 -58.15 -51.66 -16.30
N HIS A 109 -57.24 -51.77 -17.29
CA HIS A 109 -56.62 -53.04 -17.71
C HIS A 109 -55.56 -52.88 -18.82
N ARG A 110 -54.59 -53.81 -18.80
CA ARG A 110 -53.41 -53.99 -19.68
C ARG A 110 -53.75 -54.18 -21.16
N GLY A 111 -52.86 -53.67 -22.03
CA GLY A 111 -52.74 -54.12 -23.44
C GLY A 111 -51.61 -53.39 -24.18
N LEU A 112 -50.47 -54.05 -24.38
CA LEU A 112 -49.36 -53.57 -25.20
C LEU A 112 -49.77 -53.41 -26.67
N THR A 113 -49.38 -52.31 -27.32
CA THR A 113 -48.78 -52.31 -28.66
C THR A 113 -47.87 -51.09 -28.84
N THR A 114 -46.59 -51.36 -29.10
CA THR A 114 -45.53 -50.39 -29.38
C THR A 114 -45.64 -49.87 -30.82
N LYS A 115 -45.74 -48.55 -31.00
CA LYS A 115 -45.43 -47.87 -32.28
C LYS A 115 -44.03 -47.30 -32.22
N HIS A 116 -43.14 -47.85 -33.03
CA HIS A 116 -41.78 -47.37 -33.28
C HIS A 116 -41.81 -45.93 -33.83
N ILE A 117 -41.15 -45.01 -33.14
CA ILE A 117 -40.75 -43.71 -33.69
C ILE A 117 -39.39 -43.91 -34.35
N ASP A 118 -39.31 -43.59 -35.65
CA ASP A 118 -38.10 -43.72 -36.46
C ASP A 118 -37.11 -42.59 -36.17
N VAL A 119 -36.13 -42.88 -35.32
CA VAL A 119 -35.11 -41.95 -34.80
C VAL A 119 -34.18 -41.43 -35.91
N ARG A 120 -34.16 -42.03 -37.11
CA ARG A 120 -33.27 -41.62 -38.20
C ARG A 120 -33.72 -40.36 -38.95
N ARG A 121 -34.96 -39.90 -38.76
CA ARG A 121 -35.50 -38.70 -39.42
C ARG A 121 -35.18 -37.39 -38.68
N ILE A 122 -34.91 -37.47 -37.37
CA ILE A 122 -34.58 -36.30 -36.54
C ILE A 122 -33.09 -35.91 -36.69
N GLU A 123 -32.19 -36.88 -36.87
CA GLU A 123 -30.76 -36.60 -37.07
C GLU A 123 -30.42 -35.90 -38.40
N ARG A 124 -31.25 -36.04 -39.46
CA ARG A 124 -31.00 -35.33 -40.73
C ARG A 124 -31.38 -33.85 -40.70
N ILE A 125 -32.36 -33.46 -39.89
CA ILE A 125 -32.79 -32.05 -39.80
C ILE A 125 -31.83 -31.27 -38.89
N GLN A 126 -31.24 -31.92 -37.89
CA GLN A 126 -30.26 -31.30 -37.01
C GLN A 126 -28.89 -31.10 -37.68
N ASN A 127 -28.51 -31.97 -38.64
CA ASN A 127 -27.27 -31.83 -39.43
C ASN A 127 -27.34 -30.79 -40.56
N LEU A 128 -28.53 -30.35 -40.98
CA LEU A 128 -28.67 -29.25 -41.95
C LEU A 128 -28.59 -27.86 -41.30
N TYR A 129 -28.87 -27.77 -39.99
CA TYR A 129 -28.69 -26.53 -39.23
C TYR A 129 -27.23 -26.30 -38.77
N THR A 130 -26.41 -27.35 -38.65
CA THR A 130 -25.01 -27.24 -38.25
C THR A 130 -24.03 -26.95 -39.39
N VAL A 131 -24.42 -27.15 -40.65
CA VAL A 131 -23.51 -26.91 -41.81
C VAL A 131 -23.65 -25.50 -42.40
N SER A 132 -24.75 -24.79 -42.15
CA SER A 132 -24.99 -23.46 -42.76
C SER A 132 -24.36 -22.27 -42.01
N ASN A 133 -23.73 -22.47 -40.85
CA ASN A 133 -23.15 -21.37 -40.05
C ASN A 133 -21.62 -21.31 -40.03
N ASN A 134 -20.92 -22.07 -40.89
CA ASN A 134 -19.46 -22.14 -40.89
C ASN A 134 -18.75 -21.28 -41.96
N ASN A 135 -19.45 -20.36 -42.64
CA ASN A 135 -18.85 -19.48 -43.65
C ASN A 135 -19.03 -17.98 -43.37
N SER A 136 -18.82 -17.57 -42.12
CA SER A 136 -18.43 -16.19 -41.82
C SER A 136 -16.98 -16.22 -41.36
N SER A 137 -16.07 -15.80 -42.23
CA SER A 137 -14.70 -15.44 -41.90
C SER A 137 -14.72 -14.26 -40.92
N HIS A 138 -14.98 -14.56 -39.65
CA HIS A 138 -14.65 -13.66 -38.57
C HIS A 138 -13.13 -13.64 -38.46
N VAL A 139 -12.55 -12.53 -38.88
CA VAL A 139 -11.22 -12.14 -38.42
C VAL A 139 -11.35 -12.02 -36.91
N ASP A 140 -10.94 -13.07 -36.20
CA ASP A 140 -10.72 -13.02 -34.76
C ASP A 140 -9.61 -12.01 -34.51
N MET A 141 -10.01 -10.77 -34.32
CA MET A 141 -9.16 -9.74 -33.76
C MET A 141 -8.89 -10.18 -32.34
N SER A 142 -7.77 -10.90 -32.18
CA SER A 142 -7.30 -11.43 -30.91
C SER A 142 -7.22 -10.30 -29.90
N SER A 143 -8.29 -10.13 -29.12
CA SER A 143 -8.18 -9.42 -27.86
C SER A 143 -7.08 -10.13 -27.10
N THR A 144 -5.96 -9.45 -26.87
CA THR A 144 -4.82 -10.00 -26.13
C THR A 144 -5.28 -10.18 -24.68
N SER A 145 -6.03 -11.25 -24.42
CA SER A 145 -6.49 -11.59 -23.08
C SER A 145 -5.24 -11.95 -22.31
N VAL A 146 -4.83 -11.10 -21.36
CA VAL A 146 -3.67 -11.36 -20.52
C VAL A 146 -3.87 -12.72 -19.86
N SER A 147 -2.99 -13.68 -20.16
CA SER A 147 -3.06 -14.99 -19.56
C SER A 147 -2.72 -14.86 -18.07
N TRP A 148 -3.70 -15.13 -17.21
CA TRP A 148 -3.56 -15.08 -15.75
C TRP A 148 -2.76 -16.29 -15.21
N ARG A 149 -1.51 -16.41 -15.64
CA ARG A 149 -0.54 -17.40 -15.16
C ARG A 149 0.47 -16.69 -14.26
N PRO A 150 0.98 -17.33 -13.19
CA PRO A 150 1.99 -16.72 -12.33
C PRO A 150 3.21 -16.23 -13.11
N SER A 151 3.77 -17.05 -14.00
CA SER A 151 4.91 -16.65 -14.83
C SER A 151 4.65 -15.35 -15.59
N THR A 152 3.52 -15.24 -16.28
CA THR A 152 3.14 -14.04 -17.04
C THR A 152 3.07 -12.80 -16.17
N ILE A 153 2.33 -12.84 -15.05
CA ILE A 153 2.14 -11.67 -14.19
C ILE A 153 3.45 -11.23 -13.52
N PHE A 154 4.25 -12.18 -13.04
CA PHE A 154 5.55 -11.88 -12.44
C PHE A 154 6.54 -11.32 -13.47
N THR A 155 6.58 -11.87 -14.69
CA THR A 155 7.39 -11.31 -15.77
C THR A 155 6.97 -9.88 -16.11
N ILE A 156 5.67 -9.61 -16.25
CA ILE A 156 5.16 -8.25 -16.49
C ILE A 156 5.59 -7.31 -15.34
N ALA A 157 5.43 -7.73 -14.08
CA ALA A 157 5.79 -6.93 -12.92
C ALA A 157 7.30 -6.62 -12.82
N ILE A 158 8.15 -7.58 -13.21
CA ILE A 158 9.61 -7.42 -13.28
C ILE A 158 9.98 -6.48 -14.42
N VAL A 159 9.49 -6.73 -15.64
CA VAL A 159 9.75 -5.90 -16.82
C VAL A 159 9.30 -4.46 -16.57
N PHE A 160 8.14 -4.27 -15.94
CA PHE A 160 7.65 -2.94 -15.58
C PHE A 160 8.64 -2.17 -14.69
N ARG A 161 9.19 -2.82 -13.65
CA ARG A 161 10.22 -2.21 -12.78
C ARG A 161 11.53 -1.96 -13.52
N LEU A 162 11.96 -2.88 -14.39
CA LEU A 162 13.16 -2.69 -15.20
C LEU A 162 13.02 -1.47 -16.12
N ILE A 163 11.86 -1.29 -16.77
CA ILE A 163 11.56 -0.11 -17.59
C ILE A 163 11.66 1.16 -16.74
N LEU A 164 11.08 1.17 -15.54
CA LEU A 164 11.15 2.33 -14.64
C LEU A 164 12.56 2.63 -14.15
N LEU A 165 13.40 1.61 -13.90
CA LEU A 165 14.82 1.81 -13.53
C LEU A 165 15.61 2.45 -14.67
N LEU A 166 15.44 1.94 -15.90
CA LEU A 166 16.07 2.50 -17.10
C LEU A 166 15.60 3.93 -17.38
N TYR A 167 14.28 4.15 -17.30
CA TYR A 167 13.68 5.46 -17.43
C TYR A 167 14.18 6.42 -16.34
N GLY A 168 14.26 5.96 -15.09
CA GLY A 168 14.74 6.76 -13.97
C GLY A 168 16.18 7.25 -14.17
N ARG A 169 17.06 6.35 -14.62
CA ARG A 169 18.44 6.71 -14.98
C ARG A 169 18.50 7.72 -16.13
N TRP A 170 17.66 7.54 -17.16
CA TRP A 170 17.56 8.49 -18.26
C TRP A 170 17.06 9.85 -17.78
N GLN A 171 15.99 9.90 -16.97
CA GLN A 171 15.43 11.13 -16.42
C GLN A 171 16.46 11.84 -15.54
N ASP A 172 17.18 11.13 -14.68
CA ASP A 172 18.21 11.75 -13.82
C ASP A 172 19.34 12.40 -14.62
N ALA A 173 19.64 11.90 -15.82
CA ALA A 173 20.64 12.49 -16.71
C ALA A 173 20.11 13.67 -17.54
N HIS A 174 18.80 13.72 -17.85
CA HIS A 174 18.23 14.68 -18.81
C HIS A 174 17.25 15.70 -18.21
N SER A 175 16.83 15.53 -16.96
CA SER A 175 15.84 16.39 -16.29
C SER A 175 16.44 17.10 -15.07
N PRO A 176 16.05 18.37 -14.81
CA PRO A 176 16.35 19.04 -13.54
C PRO A 176 15.59 18.38 -12.38
N VAL A 177 14.37 17.91 -12.62
CA VAL A 177 13.59 17.15 -11.63
C VAL A 177 14.03 15.70 -11.65
N LYS A 178 14.70 15.29 -10.58
CA LYS A 178 15.27 13.95 -10.44
C LYS A 178 14.20 12.91 -10.16
N TYR A 179 14.37 11.76 -10.82
CA TYR A 179 13.63 10.55 -10.54
C TYR A 179 14.12 9.92 -9.24
N THR A 180 15.43 9.81 -9.05
CA THR A 180 16.01 9.26 -7.81
C THR A 180 15.54 10.04 -6.59
N ASP A 181 15.02 9.32 -5.60
CA ASP A 181 14.62 9.87 -4.32
C ASP A 181 15.84 10.35 -3.53
N ILE A 182 15.69 11.45 -2.78
CA ILE A 182 16.79 12.01 -1.98
C ILE A 182 17.24 11.05 -0.89
N ASP A 183 16.33 10.23 -0.34
CA ASP A 183 16.65 9.21 0.66
C ASP A 183 17.62 8.18 0.09
N TYR A 184 17.51 7.85 -1.20
CA TYR A 184 18.43 6.92 -1.85
C TYR A 184 19.87 7.44 -1.85
N LEU A 185 20.06 8.75 -2.11
CA LEU A 185 21.38 9.37 -2.05
C LEU A 185 21.93 9.36 -0.61
N VAL A 186 21.08 9.63 0.38
CA VAL A 186 21.45 9.54 1.80
C VAL A 186 21.86 8.11 2.17
N PHE A 187 21.18 7.09 1.65
CA PHE A 187 21.55 5.69 1.86
C PHE A 187 22.89 5.34 1.21
N THR A 188 23.09 5.71 -0.05
CA THR A 188 24.32 5.43 -0.79
C THR A 188 25.52 6.15 -0.16
N ASP A 189 25.34 7.38 0.31
CA ASP A 189 26.39 8.09 1.04
C ASP A 189 26.73 7.40 2.35
N ALA A 190 25.73 7.02 3.15
CA ALA A 190 25.96 6.28 4.39
C ALA A 190 26.64 4.92 4.14
N ALA A 191 26.24 4.20 3.09
CA ALA A 191 26.90 2.97 2.65
C ALA A 191 28.37 3.22 2.25
N ARG A 192 28.67 4.39 1.65
CA ARG A 192 30.03 4.81 1.34
C ARG A 192 30.87 5.01 2.60
N TYR A 193 30.33 5.66 3.62
CA TYR A 193 31.01 5.75 4.93
C TYR A 193 31.30 4.36 5.50
N VAL A 194 30.30 3.47 5.52
CA VAL A 194 30.49 2.08 5.98
C VAL A 194 31.58 1.36 5.18
N SER A 195 31.63 1.53 3.85
CA SER A 195 32.65 0.91 3.00
C SER A 195 34.09 1.37 3.30
N TYR A 196 34.25 2.54 3.94
CA TYR A 196 35.53 3.06 4.42
C TYR A 196 35.79 2.77 5.91
N GLY A 197 34.99 1.89 6.53
CA GLY A 197 35.10 1.56 7.96
C GLY A 197 34.61 2.67 8.89
N LYS A 198 33.85 3.64 8.37
CA LYS A 198 33.33 4.78 9.12
C LYS A 198 31.88 4.57 9.56
N SER A 199 31.39 5.45 10.43
CA SER A 199 30.01 5.41 10.87
C SER A 199 29.06 5.88 9.76
N PRO A 200 27.94 5.18 9.46
CA PRO A 200 26.94 5.68 8.52
C PRO A 200 26.31 7.00 8.99
N TYR A 201 26.37 7.29 10.29
CA TYR A 201 25.86 8.52 10.90
C TYR A 201 26.75 9.75 10.68
N GLU A 202 27.96 9.56 10.13
CA GLU A 202 28.74 10.70 9.61
C GLU A 202 28.07 11.35 8.40
N ARG A 203 27.21 10.60 7.68
CA ARG A 203 26.31 11.21 6.71
C ARG A 203 25.23 11.98 7.44
N ALA A 204 25.28 13.32 7.31
CA ALA A 204 24.20 14.19 7.74
C ALA A 204 22.84 13.66 7.24
N THR A 205 21.81 13.80 8.06
CA THR A 205 20.43 13.34 7.80
C THR A 205 20.22 11.83 7.60
N TYR A 206 21.22 10.97 7.82
CA TYR A 206 20.98 9.53 7.91
C TYR A 206 20.25 9.19 9.22
N ARG A 207 19.02 8.66 9.13
CA ARG A 207 18.12 8.37 10.26
C ARG A 207 17.58 6.93 10.23
N TYR A 208 18.36 6.01 9.69
CA TYR A 208 17.97 4.62 9.47
C TYR A 208 18.89 3.67 10.22
N THR A 209 18.52 2.40 10.34
CA THR A 209 19.40 1.36 10.91
C THR A 209 20.69 1.25 10.09
N PRO A 210 21.87 1.00 10.71
CA PRO A 210 23.10 0.78 9.95
C PRO A 210 23.01 -0.41 9.01
N LEU A 211 22.18 -1.42 9.34
CA LEU A 211 21.98 -2.59 8.48
C LEU A 211 21.55 -2.23 7.05
N LEU A 212 20.78 -1.15 6.88
CA LEU A 212 20.38 -0.68 5.55
C LEU A 212 21.61 -0.16 4.77
N ALA A 213 22.48 0.62 5.40
CA ALA A 213 23.73 1.07 4.78
C ALA A 213 24.64 -0.11 4.42
N TRP A 214 24.74 -1.12 5.29
CA TRP A 214 25.51 -2.35 5.02
C TRP A 214 24.99 -3.11 3.81
N LEU A 215 23.68 -3.29 3.74
CA LEU A 215 23.01 -3.95 2.62
C LEU A 215 23.26 -3.23 1.28
N LEU A 216 23.52 -1.92 1.34
CA LEU A 216 23.69 -1.05 0.17
C LEU A 216 25.14 -0.75 -0.19
N ILE A 217 26.13 -1.38 0.46
CA ILE A 217 27.55 -1.22 0.10
C ILE A 217 27.82 -1.37 -1.39
N PRO A 218 27.22 -2.33 -2.13
CA PRO A 218 27.47 -2.44 -3.57
C PRO A 218 27.13 -1.16 -4.35
N THR A 219 26.21 -0.32 -3.86
CA THR A 219 25.85 0.96 -4.51
C THR A 219 27.01 1.94 -4.62
N THR A 220 28.07 1.76 -3.81
CA THR A 220 29.21 2.68 -3.75
C THR A 220 30.23 2.44 -4.86
N TRP A 221 30.14 1.30 -5.58
CA TRP A 221 31.10 0.91 -6.63
C TRP A 221 30.93 1.72 -7.93
N GLY A 222 29.89 2.56 -8.02
CA GLY A 222 29.66 3.46 -9.14
C GLY A 222 29.11 2.78 -10.40
N GLY A 223 28.98 3.55 -11.49
CA GLY A 223 28.48 3.05 -12.77
C GLY A 223 27.05 2.50 -12.70
N LEU A 224 26.86 1.23 -13.06
CA LEU A 224 25.57 0.54 -12.95
C LEU A 224 25.27 0.07 -11.52
N TRP A 225 26.30 -0.11 -10.69
CA TRP A 225 26.11 -0.54 -9.30
C TRP A 225 25.39 0.50 -8.46
N PHE A 226 25.44 1.77 -8.84
CA PHE A 226 24.61 2.81 -8.22
C PHE A 226 23.12 2.43 -8.20
N GLU A 227 22.61 1.66 -9.17
CA GLU A 227 21.20 1.24 -9.22
C GLU A 227 20.91 0.00 -8.36
N PHE A 228 21.93 -0.64 -7.76
CA PHE A 228 21.78 -1.91 -7.03
C PHE A 228 20.72 -1.84 -5.93
N GLY A 229 20.72 -0.78 -5.13
CA GLY A 229 19.76 -0.61 -4.04
C GLY A 229 18.32 -0.46 -4.55
N LYS A 230 18.10 0.33 -5.60
CA LYS A 230 16.79 0.43 -6.26
C LYS A 230 16.32 -0.91 -6.81
N ALA A 231 17.22 -1.67 -7.45
CA ALA A 231 16.90 -3.00 -7.96
C ALA A 231 16.56 -3.97 -6.82
N LEU A 232 17.28 -3.91 -5.70
CA LEU A 232 17.00 -4.69 -4.49
C LEU A 232 15.64 -4.34 -3.88
N PHE A 233 15.31 -3.06 -3.78
CA PHE A 233 14.01 -2.61 -3.26
C PHE A 233 12.86 -3.03 -4.18
N ALA A 234 13.04 -2.88 -5.50
CA ALA A 234 12.11 -3.34 -6.51
C ALA A 234 11.92 -4.87 -6.48
N ALA A 235 12.98 -5.64 -6.21
CA ALA A 235 12.89 -7.08 -5.98
C ALA A 235 12.08 -7.41 -4.71
N GLY A 236 12.17 -6.59 -3.66
CA GLY A 236 11.34 -6.66 -2.47
C GLY A 236 9.83 -6.62 -2.80
N ASP A 237 9.42 -5.76 -3.72
CA ASP A 237 8.01 -5.73 -4.17
C ASP A 237 7.56 -7.06 -4.80
N ILE A 238 8.44 -7.67 -5.61
CA ILE A 238 8.16 -8.93 -6.30
C ILE A 238 8.01 -10.07 -5.28
N VAL A 239 8.94 -10.15 -4.31
CA VAL A 239 8.86 -11.12 -3.21
C VAL A 239 7.60 -10.90 -2.37
N THR A 240 7.23 -9.65 -2.12
CA THR A 240 5.99 -9.29 -1.39
C THR A 240 4.76 -9.78 -2.15
N GLY A 241 4.68 -9.55 -3.46
CA GLY A 241 3.59 -10.06 -4.30
C GLY A 241 3.52 -11.60 -4.35
N TRP A 242 4.66 -12.27 -4.32
CA TRP A 242 4.72 -13.73 -4.18
C TRP A 242 4.19 -14.22 -2.84
N LEU A 243 4.57 -13.57 -1.74
CA LEU A 243 4.04 -13.89 -0.41
C LEU A 243 2.52 -13.64 -0.32
N ILE A 244 2.03 -12.53 -0.90
CA ILE A 244 0.60 -12.24 -0.98
C ILE A 244 -0.13 -13.36 -1.72
N LEU A 245 0.33 -13.74 -2.92
CA LEU A 245 -0.24 -14.84 -3.70
C LEU A 245 -0.27 -16.13 -2.88
N ARG A 246 0.83 -16.45 -2.19
CA ARG A 246 0.94 -17.66 -1.37
C ARG A 246 -0.07 -17.67 -0.23
N ILE A 247 -0.18 -16.58 0.54
CA ILE A 247 -1.15 -16.46 1.63
C ILE A 247 -2.58 -16.61 1.10
N LEU A 248 -2.93 -15.92 0.01
CA LEU A 248 -4.27 -16.00 -0.59
C LEU A 248 -4.62 -17.43 -1.02
N ARG A 249 -3.67 -18.15 -1.63
CA ARG A 249 -3.86 -19.57 -2.00
C ARG A 249 -3.99 -20.48 -0.77
N THR A 250 -3.21 -20.25 0.28
CA THR A 250 -3.34 -21.00 1.55
C THR A 250 -4.71 -20.77 2.21
N ARG A 251 -5.36 -19.62 1.98
CA ARG A 251 -6.74 -19.35 2.40
C ARG A 251 -7.80 -20.01 1.49
N GLY A 252 -7.40 -20.90 0.57
CA GLY A 252 -8.32 -21.61 -0.33
C GLY A 252 -8.75 -20.82 -1.57
N MET A 253 -8.15 -19.66 -1.84
CA MET A 253 -8.49 -18.89 -3.03
C MET A 253 -7.91 -19.54 -4.29
N GLU A 254 -8.76 -19.70 -5.32
CA GLU A 254 -8.34 -20.17 -6.64
C GLU A 254 -7.17 -19.33 -7.20
N THR A 255 -6.18 -19.98 -7.81
CA THR A 255 -4.94 -19.34 -8.29
C THR A 255 -5.19 -18.11 -9.17
N LYS A 256 -6.14 -18.18 -10.10
CA LYS A 256 -6.47 -17.06 -10.99
C LYS A 256 -6.99 -15.85 -10.21
N ARG A 257 -7.91 -16.09 -9.27
CA ARG A 257 -8.45 -15.05 -8.39
C ARG A 257 -7.38 -14.49 -7.46
N ALA A 258 -6.54 -15.34 -6.88
CA ALA A 258 -5.43 -14.92 -6.02
C ALA A 258 -4.41 -14.06 -6.78
N LEU A 259 -4.11 -14.39 -8.04
CA LEU A 259 -3.26 -13.58 -8.91
C LEU A 259 -3.86 -12.21 -9.21
N LYS A 260 -5.17 -12.11 -9.46
CA LYS A 260 -5.84 -10.82 -9.65
C LYS A 260 -5.67 -9.91 -8.44
N PHE A 261 -5.87 -10.43 -7.23
CA PHE A 261 -5.66 -9.65 -6.00
C PHE A 261 -4.19 -9.33 -5.73
N ALA A 262 -3.28 -10.28 -5.94
CA ALA A 262 -1.84 -10.03 -5.82
C ALA A 262 -1.35 -8.96 -6.83
N SER A 263 -2.02 -8.84 -7.98
CA SER A 263 -1.71 -7.83 -9.00
C SER A 263 -2.01 -6.39 -8.55
N ILE A 264 -2.87 -6.20 -7.54
CA ILE A 264 -3.11 -4.89 -6.89
C ILE A 264 -1.82 -4.37 -6.22
N TRP A 265 -0.87 -5.25 -5.89
CA TRP A 265 0.47 -4.88 -5.44
C TRP A 265 1.49 -4.95 -6.58
N LEU A 266 1.57 -6.09 -7.28
CA LEU A 266 2.61 -6.35 -8.29
C LEU A 266 2.59 -5.36 -9.46
N LEU A 267 1.40 -4.97 -9.92
CA LEU A 267 1.21 -4.11 -11.08
C LEU A 267 0.85 -2.67 -10.69
N ASN A 268 0.96 -2.31 -9.41
CA ASN A 268 0.65 -0.98 -8.94
C ASN A 268 1.76 0.00 -9.31
N PRO A 269 1.48 1.05 -10.11
CA PRO A 269 2.47 2.02 -10.54
C PRO A 269 3.04 2.82 -9.36
N MET A 270 2.28 3.08 -8.30
CA MET A 270 2.79 3.76 -7.12
C MET A 270 3.84 2.92 -6.38
N VAL A 271 3.56 1.62 -6.21
CA VAL A 271 4.49 0.66 -5.58
C VAL A 271 5.77 0.55 -6.40
N ALA A 272 5.63 0.28 -7.70
CA ALA A 272 6.77 0.14 -8.60
C ALA A 272 7.60 1.42 -8.66
N ASN A 273 6.96 2.59 -8.78
CA ASN A 273 7.67 3.87 -8.84
C ASN A 273 8.42 4.16 -7.54
N ILE A 274 7.81 4.00 -6.37
CA ILE A 274 8.47 4.31 -5.09
C ILE A 274 9.70 3.44 -4.86
N SER A 275 9.64 2.14 -5.18
CA SER A 275 10.80 1.25 -5.03
C SER A 275 11.90 1.56 -6.05
N THR A 276 11.56 1.79 -7.32
CA THR A 276 12.56 2.10 -8.37
C THR A 276 13.15 3.51 -8.25
N ARG A 277 12.47 4.44 -7.56
CA ARG A 277 13.06 5.73 -7.15
C ARG A 277 14.10 5.58 -6.04
N GLY A 278 14.12 4.45 -5.31
CA GLY A 278 15.14 4.13 -4.31
C GLY A 278 14.65 4.16 -2.87
N SER A 279 13.35 3.98 -2.63
CA SER A 279 12.82 3.84 -1.28
C SER A 279 12.87 2.38 -0.80
N SER A 280 13.32 2.17 0.44
CA SER A 280 13.47 0.83 1.03
C SER A 280 12.16 0.16 1.47
N GLU A 281 11.01 0.80 1.28
CA GLU A 281 9.72 0.29 1.79
C GLU A 281 9.34 -1.09 1.24
N GLY A 282 9.81 -1.45 0.05
CA GLY A 282 9.61 -2.79 -0.52
C GLY A 282 10.21 -3.91 0.34
N LEU A 283 11.37 -3.69 0.98
CA LEU A 283 11.98 -4.65 1.91
C LEU A 283 11.14 -4.82 3.18
N LEU A 284 10.58 -3.73 3.66
CA LEU A 284 9.74 -3.71 4.85
C LEU A 284 8.40 -4.38 4.60
N ALA A 285 7.82 -4.18 3.41
CA ALA A 285 6.63 -4.91 2.97
C ALA A 285 6.86 -6.44 2.97
N VAL A 286 8.04 -6.91 2.55
CA VAL A 286 8.41 -8.34 2.66
C VAL A 286 8.36 -8.80 4.11
N LEU A 287 8.99 -8.06 5.03
CA LEU A 287 9.03 -8.42 6.45
C LEU A 287 7.62 -8.49 7.08
N VAL A 288 6.77 -7.52 6.76
CA VAL A 288 5.41 -7.43 7.32
C VAL A 288 4.50 -8.53 6.76
N VAL A 289 4.57 -8.82 5.46
CA VAL A 289 3.77 -9.91 4.87
C VAL A 289 4.32 -11.28 5.29
N ALA A 290 5.64 -11.43 5.44
CA ALA A 290 6.26 -12.64 5.99
C ALA A 290 5.84 -12.86 7.45
N LEU A 291 5.76 -11.80 8.26
CA LEU A 291 5.25 -11.84 9.62
C LEU A 291 3.80 -12.34 9.64
N LEU A 292 2.92 -11.75 8.82
CA LEU A 292 1.54 -12.20 8.68
C LEU A 292 1.46 -13.68 8.29
N TRP A 293 2.24 -14.10 7.29
CA TRP A 293 2.30 -15.49 6.87
C TRP A 293 2.77 -16.43 8.00
N ALA A 294 3.79 -16.05 8.75
CA ALA A 294 4.34 -16.86 9.83
C ALA A 294 3.32 -17.03 10.97
N VAL A 295 2.61 -15.95 11.35
CA VAL A 295 1.54 -15.99 12.36
C VAL A 295 0.38 -16.88 11.90
N GLN A 296 -0.09 -16.72 10.66
CA GLN A 296 -1.18 -17.53 10.10
C GLN A 296 -0.79 -19.00 9.94
N SER A 297 0.49 -19.27 9.68
CA SER A 297 1.03 -20.63 9.57
C SER A 297 1.41 -21.24 10.93
N ARG A 298 1.06 -20.60 12.06
CA ARG A 298 1.40 -21.03 13.42
C ARG A 298 2.91 -21.20 13.69
N ARG A 299 3.77 -20.52 12.92
CA ARG A 299 5.23 -20.52 13.10
C ARG A 299 5.65 -19.42 14.07
N ILE A 300 5.27 -19.57 15.34
CA ILE A 300 5.33 -18.50 16.33
C ILE A 300 6.76 -17.99 16.59
N VAL A 301 7.74 -18.89 16.67
CA VAL A 301 9.16 -18.50 16.84
C VAL A 301 9.64 -17.63 15.69
N LEU A 302 9.38 -18.07 14.44
CA LEU A 302 9.72 -17.29 13.24
C LEU A 302 8.99 -15.95 13.23
N ALA A 303 7.71 -15.93 13.60
CA ALA A 303 6.94 -14.70 13.69
C ALA A 303 7.54 -13.73 14.73
N GLY A 304 8.00 -14.23 15.87
CA GLY A 304 8.73 -13.46 16.88
C GLY A 304 9.99 -12.84 16.30
N CYS A 305 10.85 -13.67 15.68
CA CYS A 305 12.07 -13.17 15.05
C CYS A 305 11.79 -12.13 13.95
N LEU A 306 10.80 -12.37 13.08
CA LEU A 306 10.40 -11.44 12.03
C LEU A 306 9.88 -10.11 12.60
N LEU A 307 9.06 -10.13 13.65
CA LEU A 307 8.59 -8.92 14.32
C LEU A 307 9.76 -8.14 14.93
N GLY A 308 10.64 -8.81 15.68
CA GLY A 308 11.80 -8.17 16.31
C GLY A 308 12.75 -7.55 15.28
N PHE A 309 13.02 -8.27 14.18
CA PHE A 309 13.84 -7.76 13.09
C PHE A 309 13.17 -6.61 12.34
N ALA A 310 11.86 -6.70 12.06
CA ALA A 310 11.12 -5.63 11.39
C ALA A 310 11.13 -4.33 12.21
N VAL A 311 10.92 -4.41 13.53
CA VAL A 311 10.98 -3.24 14.44
C VAL A 311 12.38 -2.64 14.51
N HIS A 312 13.43 -3.48 14.48
CA HIS A 312 14.81 -3.00 14.39
C HIS A 312 15.07 -2.30 13.05
N PHE A 313 14.55 -2.84 11.95
CA PHE A 313 14.74 -2.30 10.61
C PHE A 313 14.02 -0.95 10.43
N LYS A 314 12.80 -0.84 10.94
CA LYS A 314 12.03 0.42 11.03
C LYS A 314 11.08 0.31 12.22
N ILE A 315 10.90 1.38 13.00
CA ILE A 315 10.20 1.24 14.29
C ILE A 315 8.72 0.85 14.16
N TYR A 316 7.98 1.37 13.17
CA TYR A 316 6.51 1.30 13.11
C TYR A 316 5.85 -0.10 13.15
N PRO A 317 6.45 -1.23 12.70
CA PRO A 317 5.84 -2.55 12.80
C PRO A 317 5.57 -3.00 14.24
N PHE A 318 6.09 -2.27 15.25
CA PHE A 318 5.79 -2.52 16.66
C PHE A 318 4.29 -2.53 16.95
N ILE A 319 3.50 -1.77 16.18
CA ILE A 319 2.04 -1.72 16.34
C ILE A 319 1.40 -3.11 16.13
N TYR A 320 1.99 -3.97 15.30
CA TYR A 320 1.45 -5.30 15.01
C TYR A 320 1.60 -6.26 16.19
N ALA A 321 2.48 -5.97 17.16
CA ALA A 321 2.58 -6.76 18.38
C ALA A 321 1.23 -6.87 19.10
N ALA A 322 0.46 -5.77 19.14
CA ALA A 322 -0.84 -5.73 19.81
C ALA A 322 -1.89 -6.62 19.12
N SER A 323 -2.05 -6.51 17.80
CA SER A 323 -3.02 -7.35 17.07
C SER A 323 -2.64 -8.81 17.10
N ILE A 324 -1.35 -9.14 16.98
CA ILE A 324 -0.91 -10.53 17.06
C ILE A 324 -1.08 -11.08 18.49
N PHE A 325 -0.82 -10.30 19.53
CA PHE A 325 -1.09 -10.69 20.91
C PHE A 325 -2.56 -11.08 21.10
N TRP A 326 -3.48 -10.24 20.61
CA TRP A 326 -4.91 -10.55 20.70
C TRP A 326 -5.28 -11.74 19.82
N TRP A 327 -4.78 -11.85 18.58
CA TRP A 327 -5.00 -13.00 17.69
C TRP A 327 -4.61 -14.32 18.35
N LEU A 328 -3.42 -14.41 18.96
CA LEU A 328 -2.90 -15.62 19.61
C LEU A 328 -3.58 -16.02 20.92
N GLY A 329 -4.53 -15.22 21.44
CA GLY A 329 -5.32 -15.62 22.61
C GLY A 329 -6.26 -16.79 22.32
N SER A 330 -6.51 -17.67 23.29
CA SER A 330 -7.63 -18.60 23.19
C SER A 330 -8.95 -17.83 23.28
N ALA A 331 -9.93 -18.15 22.44
CA ALA A 331 -11.32 -17.73 22.60
C ALA A 331 -12.02 -18.46 23.77
N ARG A 332 -11.25 -18.95 24.75
CA ARG A 332 -11.83 -19.55 25.96
C ARG A 332 -12.57 -18.43 26.65
N LEU A 333 -13.89 -18.59 26.65
CA LEU A 333 -14.89 -17.82 27.38
C LEU A 333 -14.23 -17.21 28.60
N MET A 334 -13.94 -15.91 28.55
CA MET A 334 -13.55 -15.21 29.76
C MET A 334 -14.74 -15.37 30.69
N ASP A 335 -14.57 -16.19 31.73
CA ASP A 335 -15.59 -16.31 32.75
C ASP A 335 -15.84 -14.90 33.28
N VAL A 336 -17.07 -14.43 33.10
CA VAL A 336 -17.47 -13.07 33.45
C VAL A 336 -17.29 -12.86 34.97
N ASN A 337 -17.24 -13.95 35.73
CA ASN A 337 -17.02 -13.96 37.16
C ASN A 337 -15.54 -14.13 37.58
N ALA A 338 -14.61 -14.37 36.63
CA ALA A 338 -13.19 -14.46 36.96
C ALA A 338 -12.64 -13.12 37.44
N SER A 339 -11.84 -13.16 38.50
CA SER A 339 -11.16 -11.98 39.03
C SER A 339 -10.22 -11.36 37.98
N VAL A 340 -9.91 -10.07 38.11
CA VAL A 340 -8.97 -9.37 37.22
C VAL A 340 -7.63 -10.09 37.14
N VAL A 341 -7.18 -10.66 38.26
CA VAL A 341 -5.95 -11.44 38.37
C VAL A 341 -6.05 -12.74 37.56
N GLN A 342 -7.14 -13.49 37.70
CA GLN A 342 -7.36 -14.71 36.92
C GLN A 342 -7.47 -14.42 35.41
N ARG A 343 -8.11 -13.31 35.03
CA ARG A 343 -8.14 -12.86 33.63
C ARG A 343 -6.73 -12.53 33.14
N ALA A 344 -5.91 -11.83 33.93
CA ALA A 344 -4.53 -11.53 33.57
C ALA A 344 -3.68 -12.80 33.39
N PHE A 345 -3.78 -13.78 34.30
CA PHE A 345 -3.08 -15.05 34.16
C PHE A 345 -3.57 -15.87 32.95
N SER A 346 -4.87 -15.82 32.61
CA SER A 346 -5.40 -16.48 31.42
C SER A 346 -4.87 -15.89 30.09
N LEU A 347 -4.31 -14.67 30.14
CA LEU A 347 -3.66 -14.08 28.97
C LEU A 347 -2.25 -14.64 28.73
N ILE A 348 -1.66 -15.32 29.70
CA ILE A 348 -0.35 -15.96 29.53
C ILE A 348 -0.57 -17.29 28.80
N ASN A 349 -0.05 -17.39 27.58
CA ASN A 349 -0.02 -18.64 26.84
C ASN A 349 1.33 -18.82 26.14
N GLN A 350 1.67 -20.06 25.82
CA GLN A 350 2.97 -20.41 25.24
C GLN A 350 3.25 -19.65 23.95
N ASP A 351 2.25 -19.45 23.08
CA ASP A 351 2.42 -18.73 21.82
C ASP A 351 2.75 -17.25 22.06
N ARG A 352 2.08 -16.60 23.01
CA ARG A 352 2.34 -15.20 23.38
C ARG A 352 3.72 -15.04 24.02
N VAL A 353 4.09 -15.95 24.91
CA VAL A 353 5.42 -15.96 25.55
C VAL A 353 6.50 -16.16 24.51
N ASN A 354 6.38 -17.18 23.65
CA ASN A 354 7.33 -17.41 22.56
C ASN A 354 7.42 -16.19 21.64
N MET A 355 6.30 -15.61 21.24
CA MET A 355 6.27 -14.41 20.40
C MET A 355 7.02 -13.24 21.05
N ALA A 356 6.75 -12.97 22.34
CA ALA A 356 7.40 -11.90 23.08
C ALA A 356 8.90 -12.14 23.27
N VAL A 357 9.31 -13.35 23.67
CA VAL A 357 10.71 -13.70 23.91
C VAL A 357 11.52 -13.63 22.62
N PHE A 358 11.09 -14.27 21.54
CA PHE A 358 11.87 -14.30 20.30
C PHE A 358 11.89 -12.94 19.58
N SER A 359 10.82 -12.14 19.69
CA SER A 359 10.85 -10.75 19.19
C SER A 359 11.80 -9.88 20.00
N PHE A 360 11.77 -9.98 21.34
CA PHE A 360 12.70 -9.27 22.21
C PHE A 360 14.15 -9.67 21.96
N LEU A 361 14.47 -10.97 21.95
CA LEU A 361 15.83 -11.46 21.72
C LEU A 361 16.38 -11.03 20.37
N THR A 362 15.55 -11.10 19.31
CA THR A 362 15.98 -10.68 17.97
C THR A 362 16.20 -9.17 17.92
N PHE A 363 15.22 -8.37 18.39
CA PHE A 363 15.33 -6.93 18.43
C PHE A 363 16.55 -6.49 19.24
N MET A 364 16.71 -6.99 20.46
CA MET A 364 17.83 -6.63 21.34
C MET A 364 19.16 -7.14 20.80
N GLY A 365 19.21 -8.32 20.18
CA GLY A 365 20.42 -8.85 19.56
C GLY A 365 20.96 -7.91 18.49
N PHE A 366 20.13 -7.50 17.52
CA PHE A 366 20.55 -6.55 16.50
C PHE A 366 20.89 -5.18 17.08
N ASN A 367 20.11 -4.67 18.04
CA ASN A 367 20.40 -3.39 18.70
C ASN A 367 21.73 -3.43 19.47
N ALA A 368 22.04 -4.51 20.17
CA ALA A 368 23.29 -4.66 20.91
C ALA A 368 24.50 -4.68 19.96
N VAL A 369 24.39 -5.38 18.82
CA VAL A 369 25.45 -5.38 17.80
C VAL A 369 25.63 -3.97 17.22
N MET A 370 24.56 -3.30 16.79
CA MET A 370 24.66 -1.96 16.19
C MET A 370 25.14 -0.91 17.21
N TYR A 371 24.69 -0.98 18.46
CA TYR A 371 25.14 -0.10 19.54
C TYR A 371 26.62 -0.32 19.86
N LYS A 372 27.09 -1.58 19.91
CA LYS A 372 28.51 -1.88 20.11
C LYS A 372 29.39 -1.26 19.01
N MET A 373 28.89 -1.20 17.78
CA MET A 373 29.63 -0.68 16.64
C MET A 373 29.59 0.85 16.52
N TYR A 374 28.46 1.48 16.85
CA TYR A 374 28.22 2.90 16.53
C TYR A 374 27.86 3.78 17.73
N GLY A 375 27.70 3.21 18.92
CA GLY A 375 27.43 3.94 20.16
C GLY A 375 26.12 4.72 20.18
N MET A 376 26.11 5.85 20.89
CA MET A 376 24.94 6.73 21.02
C MET A 376 24.38 7.28 19.69
N PRO A 377 25.19 7.63 18.69
CA PRO A 377 24.68 8.03 17.37
C PRO A 377 23.67 7.04 16.77
N PHE A 378 23.83 5.74 17.00
CA PHE A 378 22.86 4.73 16.56
C PHE A 378 21.49 4.92 17.22
N ILE A 379 21.46 5.07 18.54
CA ILE A 379 20.21 5.25 19.30
C ILE A 379 19.53 6.56 18.93
N GLU A 380 20.31 7.63 18.88
CA GLU A 380 19.84 8.98 18.57
C GLU A 380 19.19 9.05 17.19
N HIS A 381 19.88 8.55 16.16
CA HIS A 381 19.40 8.69 14.78
C HIS A 381 18.40 7.63 14.36
N THR A 382 18.47 6.41 14.88
CA THR A 382 17.56 5.32 14.50
C THR A 382 16.24 5.37 15.28
N TYR A 383 16.24 5.86 16.52
CA TYR A 383 15.05 5.81 17.39
C TYR A 383 14.67 7.18 17.95
N THR A 384 15.54 7.82 18.73
CA THR A 384 15.19 9.04 19.48
C THR A 384 14.72 10.16 18.55
N TYR A 385 15.36 10.30 17.39
CA TYR A 385 14.98 11.27 16.36
C TYR A 385 13.50 11.18 15.96
N HIS A 386 12.90 9.99 15.92
CA HIS A 386 11.51 9.84 15.50
C HIS A 386 10.49 10.38 16.51
N VAL A 387 10.87 10.52 17.77
CA VAL A 387 10.03 11.14 18.81
C VAL A 387 9.97 12.65 18.60
N SER A 388 11.13 13.28 18.42
CA SER A 388 11.28 14.73 18.22
C SER A 388 11.08 15.17 16.77
N ARG A 389 10.99 14.25 15.80
CA ARG A 389 10.84 14.56 14.37
C ARG A 389 9.63 15.46 14.13
N ILE A 390 9.88 16.57 13.45
CA ILE A 390 8.89 17.48 12.91
C ILE A 390 9.18 17.60 11.43
N ASP A 391 8.18 17.40 10.59
CA ASP A 391 8.29 17.58 9.15
C ASP A 391 7.30 18.64 8.73
N HIS A 392 7.81 19.84 8.44
CA HIS A 392 6.99 20.99 8.06
C HIS A 392 6.88 21.14 6.54
N ARG A 393 7.69 20.42 5.77
CA ARG A 393 7.65 20.37 4.30
C ARG A 393 7.10 19.02 3.86
N HIS A 394 6.55 18.97 2.67
CA HIS A 394 6.17 17.73 1.99
C HIS A 394 5.38 16.73 2.85
N ASN A 395 4.44 17.22 3.66
CA ASN A 395 3.77 16.45 4.70
C ASN A 395 2.24 16.51 4.53
N PHE A 396 1.62 15.39 4.17
CA PHE A 396 0.16 15.26 3.98
C PHE A 396 -0.65 15.33 5.28
N SER A 397 0.03 15.35 6.43
CA SER A 397 -0.63 15.33 7.73
C SER A 397 -1.58 16.53 7.90
N VAL A 398 -2.69 16.31 8.61
CA VAL A 398 -3.59 17.38 9.06
C VAL A 398 -2.86 18.41 9.93
N TYR A 399 -1.75 18.03 10.53
CA TYR A 399 -0.93 18.90 11.37
C TYR A 399 0.05 19.79 10.57
N ASN A 400 0.22 19.58 9.26
CA ASN A 400 1.25 20.26 8.44
C ASN A 400 1.33 21.77 8.67
N THR A 401 0.22 22.50 8.44
CA THR A 401 0.22 23.96 8.50
C THR A 401 0.58 24.49 9.90
N VAL A 402 0.13 23.78 10.94
CA VAL A 402 0.44 24.12 12.33
C VAL A 402 1.93 23.87 12.62
N LEU A 403 2.46 22.72 12.20
CA LEU A 403 3.89 22.40 12.36
C LEU A 403 4.78 23.42 11.65
N HIS A 404 4.38 23.87 10.47
CA HIS A 404 5.10 24.91 9.72
C HIS A 404 5.07 26.27 10.44
N GLN A 405 3.92 26.66 11.00
CA GLN A 405 3.85 27.92 11.76
C GLN A 405 4.65 27.83 13.07
N SER A 406 4.61 26.69 13.74
CA SER A 406 5.39 26.44 14.96
C SER A 406 6.89 26.50 14.70
N SER A 407 7.38 25.93 13.59
CA SER A 407 8.81 25.98 13.23
C SER A 407 9.29 27.40 12.92
N MET A 408 8.43 28.27 12.40
CA MET A 408 8.74 29.67 12.12
C MET A 408 8.78 30.54 13.37
N ARG A 409 7.91 30.29 14.35
CA ARG A 409 7.72 31.20 15.49
C ARG A 409 8.69 30.96 16.65
N GLY A 410 9.50 29.89 16.62
CA GLY A 410 10.47 29.59 17.68
C GLY A 410 9.85 29.50 19.09
N ILE A 411 8.56 29.15 19.18
CA ILE A 411 7.80 29.19 20.42
C ILE A 411 8.22 28.03 21.32
N ASP A 412 9.00 28.33 22.35
CA ASP A 412 9.43 27.42 23.42
C ASP A 412 8.40 27.29 24.59
N SER A 413 7.16 27.72 24.42
CA SER A 413 6.18 27.74 25.52
C SER A 413 5.08 26.67 25.42
N GLY A 414 5.10 25.72 26.37
CA GLY A 414 3.97 24.87 26.74
C GLY A 414 3.88 23.49 26.06
N LEU A 415 2.88 22.70 26.47
CA LEU A 415 2.56 21.36 25.91
C LEU A 415 2.65 21.41 24.38
N LYS A 416 3.69 20.78 23.81
CA LYS A 416 3.88 20.71 22.36
C LYS A 416 2.64 20.05 21.76
N ILE A 417 1.75 20.79 21.11
CA ILE A 417 0.52 20.27 20.49
C ILE A 417 0.82 19.08 19.56
N GLU A 418 2.03 19.04 19.01
CA GLU A 418 2.60 17.97 18.20
C GLU A 418 2.75 16.64 18.94
N SER A 419 2.99 16.65 20.26
CA SER A 419 3.05 15.44 21.08
C SER A 419 1.65 14.87 21.34
N LEU A 420 0.61 15.70 21.30
CA LEU A 420 -0.78 15.25 21.40
C LEU A 420 -1.22 14.44 20.18
N ALA A 421 -0.59 14.63 19.01
CA ALA A 421 -0.88 13.83 17.80
C ALA A 421 -0.57 12.33 18.00
N PHE A 422 0.38 11.99 18.88
CA PHE A 422 0.66 10.59 19.21
C PHE A 422 -0.48 9.91 19.97
N LEU A 423 -1.29 10.66 20.72
CA LEU A 423 -2.35 10.07 21.53
C LEU A 423 -3.44 9.40 20.68
N PRO A 424 -4.15 10.08 19.76
CA PRO A 424 -5.15 9.42 18.93
C PRO A 424 -4.51 8.37 18.01
N GLN A 425 -3.29 8.62 17.53
CA GLN A 425 -2.55 7.70 16.68
C GLN A 425 -2.28 6.35 17.38
N LEU A 426 -1.67 6.37 18.57
CA LEU A 426 -1.33 5.15 19.32
C LEU A 426 -2.57 4.53 19.95
N LEU A 427 -3.51 5.33 20.47
CA LEU A 427 -4.75 4.83 21.03
C LEU A 427 -5.53 4.01 19.99
N LEU A 428 -5.71 4.54 18.78
CA LEU A 428 -6.42 3.82 17.73
C LEU A 428 -5.62 2.60 17.25
N SER A 429 -4.34 2.79 16.94
CA SER A 429 -3.53 1.76 16.26
C SER A 429 -3.10 0.62 17.19
N VAL A 430 -2.85 0.88 18.47
CA VAL A 430 -2.29 -0.12 19.41
C VAL A 430 -3.37 -0.68 20.35
N VAL A 431 -4.41 0.10 20.66
CA VAL A 431 -5.42 -0.30 21.65
C VAL A 431 -6.77 -0.60 21.00
N VAL A 432 -7.43 0.41 20.44
CA VAL A 432 -8.84 0.29 20.01
C VAL A 432 -9.01 -0.71 18.86
N ILE A 433 -8.26 -0.56 17.76
CA ILE A 433 -8.40 -1.42 16.58
C ILE A 433 -8.06 -2.89 16.90
N PRO A 434 -6.94 -3.20 17.58
CA PRO A 434 -6.63 -4.58 17.97
C PRO A 434 -7.70 -5.22 18.83
N LEU A 435 -8.24 -4.51 19.83
CA LEU A 435 -9.29 -5.05 20.70
C LEU A 435 -10.57 -5.38 19.93
N LEU A 436 -10.94 -4.55 18.96
CA LEU A 436 -12.19 -4.70 18.21
C LEU A 436 -12.11 -5.76 17.10
N MET A 437 -10.96 -5.87 16.43
CA MET A 437 -10.88 -6.56 15.14
C MET A 437 -9.93 -7.77 15.12
N ALA A 438 -8.94 -7.81 16.02
CA ALA A 438 -7.83 -8.76 15.91
C ALA A 438 -8.27 -10.21 15.94
N LYS A 439 -9.43 -10.53 16.53
CA LYS A 439 -9.97 -11.90 16.60
C LYS A 439 -10.69 -12.34 15.34
N SER A 440 -11.20 -11.40 14.55
CA SER A 440 -12.01 -11.69 13.38
C SER A 440 -11.13 -11.90 12.14
N ASP A 441 -10.26 -10.93 11.84
CA ASP A 441 -9.31 -11.02 10.73
C ASP A 441 -8.02 -10.25 11.06
N LEU A 442 -6.93 -10.98 11.26
CA LEU A 442 -5.62 -10.40 11.55
C LEU A 442 -5.11 -9.48 10.43
N ALA A 443 -5.28 -9.86 9.15
CA ALA A 443 -4.75 -9.08 8.04
C ALA A 443 -5.50 -7.76 7.87
N THR A 444 -6.82 -7.79 7.97
CA THR A 444 -7.65 -6.58 7.93
C THR A 444 -7.46 -5.73 9.19
N THR A 445 -7.16 -6.34 10.33
CA THR A 445 -6.76 -5.61 11.55
C THR A 445 -5.43 -4.88 11.32
N MET A 446 -4.40 -5.55 10.81
CA MET A 446 -3.10 -4.92 10.51
C MET A 446 -3.24 -3.81 9.46
N LEU A 447 -4.12 -3.97 8.46
CA LEU A 447 -4.51 -2.91 7.55
C LEU A 447 -5.05 -1.70 8.31
N ALA A 448 -6.09 -1.88 9.12
CA ALA A 448 -6.73 -0.80 9.87
C ALA A 448 -5.76 -0.13 10.86
N GLN A 449 -4.92 -0.90 11.56
CA GLN A 449 -3.89 -0.36 12.45
C GLN A 449 -2.93 0.54 11.69
N THR A 450 -2.44 0.09 10.53
CA THR A 450 -1.48 0.85 9.72
C THR A 450 -2.13 2.09 9.11
N PHE A 451 -3.37 1.96 8.64
CA PHE A 451 -4.13 3.05 8.06
C PHE A 451 -4.41 4.15 9.10
N ALA A 452 -4.83 3.78 10.31
CA ALA A 452 -4.97 4.71 11.44
C ALA A 452 -3.62 5.31 11.85
N PHE A 453 -2.57 4.49 11.92
CA PHE A 453 -1.23 4.94 12.29
C PHE A 453 -0.71 6.02 11.34
N VAL A 454 -0.94 5.89 10.03
CA VAL A 454 -0.54 6.88 9.03
C VAL A 454 -1.46 8.11 9.05
N THR A 455 -2.78 7.91 9.09
CA THR A 455 -3.77 9.00 9.03
C THR A 455 -3.64 9.99 10.18
N PHE A 456 -3.37 9.50 11.40
CA PHE A 456 -3.25 10.33 12.61
C PHE A 456 -1.80 10.71 12.93
N ASN A 457 -0.83 10.37 12.07
CA ASN A 457 0.56 10.74 12.28
C ASN A 457 0.79 12.24 12.06
N LYS A 458 1.66 12.85 12.86
CA LYS A 458 2.17 14.21 12.62
C LYS A 458 3.04 14.32 11.37
N VAL A 459 3.66 13.23 10.91
CA VAL A 459 4.42 13.15 9.66
C VAL A 459 3.75 12.13 8.75
N CYS A 460 3.40 12.53 7.54
CA CYS A 460 2.77 11.67 6.54
C CYS A 460 3.37 11.98 5.16
N THR A 461 4.10 11.01 4.60
CA THR A 461 4.69 11.11 3.25
C THR A 461 4.09 10.02 2.36
N SER A 462 4.22 10.18 1.03
CA SER A 462 3.68 9.22 0.06
C SER A 462 4.23 7.80 0.23
N GLN A 463 5.48 7.65 0.70
CA GLN A 463 6.08 6.35 1.02
C GLN A 463 5.25 5.55 2.03
N TYR A 464 4.58 6.22 2.97
CA TYR A 464 3.80 5.54 4.02
C TYR A 464 2.56 4.85 3.48
N PHE A 465 2.08 5.23 2.29
CA PHE A 465 0.89 4.62 1.71
C PHE A 465 1.12 3.16 1.32
N LEU A 466 2.37 2.77 1.02
CA LEU A 466 2.74 1.37 0.79
C LEU A 466 2.44 0.50 2.02
N TRP A 467 2.55 1.05 3.24
CA TRP A 467 2.40 0.28 4.47
C TRP A 467 1.00 -0.29 4.64
N TYR A 468 -0.03 0.45 4.24
CA TYR A 468 -1.40 -0.07 4.27
C TYR A 468 -1.82 -0.68 2.93
N MET A 469 -1.31 -0.20 1.79
CA MET A 469 -1.63 -0.77 0.48
C MET A 469 -1.22 -2.24 0.35
N VAL A 470 -0.15 -2.67 1.03
CA VAL A 470 0.30 -4.07 1.03
C VAL A 470 -0.76 -5.04 1.55
N PHE A 471 -1.71 -4.57 2.37
CA PHE A 471 -2.78 -5.40 2.91
C PHE A 471 -4.07 -5.39 2.07
N LEU A 472 -4.22 -4.48 1.11
CA LEU A 472 -5.42 -4.40 0.25
C LEU A 472 -5.76 -5.73 -0.45
N PRO A 473 -4.79 -6.51 -0.97
CA PRO A 473 -5.08 -7.82 -1.56
C PRO A 473 -5.78 -8.81 -0.62
N PHE A 474 -5.61 -8.66 0.70
CA PHE A 474 -6.24 -9.52 1.70
C PHE A 474 -7.63 -9.04 2.11
N TYR A 475 -7.85 -7.72 2.13
CA TYR A 475 -9.12 -7.09 2.54
C TYR A 475 -10.15 -7.01 1.41
N LEU A 476 -9.73 -6.59 0.21
CA LEU A 476 -10.64 -6.35 -0.91
C LEU A 476 -11.51 -7.57 -1.32
N PRO A 477 -11.03 -8.84 -1.26
CA PRO A 477 -11.86 -9.99 -1.65
C PRO A 477 -13.20 -10.11 -0.94
N THR A 478 -13.31 -9.58 0.29
CA THR A 478 -14.53 -9.63 1.08
C THR A 478 -15.12 -8.24 1.39
N SER A 479 -14.46 -7.16 0.97
CA SER A 479 -14.85 -5.79 1.33
C SER A 479 -16.17 -5.32 0.69
N THR A 480 -16.82 -4.37 1.35
CA THR A 480 -17.97 -3.67 0.77
C THR A 480 -17.59 -2.82 -0.43
N LEU A 481 -16.31 -2.43 -0.57
CA LEU A 481 -15.81 -1.65 -1.71
C LEU A 481 -15.94 -2.42 -3.04
N LEU A 482 -15.73 -3.74 -3.04
CA LEU A 482 -15.95 -4.56 -4.24
C LEU A 482 -17.40 -5.04 -4.38
N ARG A 483 -18.12 -5.23 -3.26
CA ARG A 483 -19.55 -5.57 -3.31
C ARG A 483 -20.41 -4.42 -3.85
N SER A 484 -20.02 -3.17 -3.58
CA SER A 484 -20.65 -1.96 -4.10
C SER A 484 -19.66 -1.17 -4.95
N PRO A 485 -19.62 -1.39 -6.28
CA PRO A 485 -18.65 -0.75 -7.16
C PRO A 485 -18.71 0.78 -7.12
N ARG A 486 -19.90 1.37 -6.94
CA ARG A 486 -20.04 2.82 -6.79
C ARG A 486 -19.29 3.34 -5.55
N LEU A 487 -19.42 2.65 -4.42
CA LEU A 487 -18.70 2.99 -3.20
C LEU A 487 -17.19 2.79 -3.37
N GLY A 488 -16.77 1.67 -3.96
CA GLY A 488 -15.36 1.38 -4.22
C GLY A 488 -14.69 2.39 -5.15
N VAL A 489 -15.34 2.76 -6.25
CA VAL A 489 -14.84 3.79 -7.18
C VAL A 489 -14.82 5.16 -6.51
N THR A 490 -15.86 5.53 -5.75
CA THR A 490 -15.88 6.79 -5.00
C THR A 490 -14.73 6.86 -3.99
N ALA A 491 -14.50 5.77 -3.25
CA ALA A 491 -13.38 5.64 -2.31
C ALA A 491 -12.03 5.84 -3.00
N LEU A 492 -11.80 5.16 -4.12
CA LEU A 492 -10.56 5.27 -4.89
C LEU A 492 -10.36 6.68 -5.45
N VAL A 493 -11.39 7.25 -6.07
CA VAL A 493 -11.34 8.59 -6.68
C VAL A 493 -11.07 9.65 -5.62
N LEU A 494 -11.79 9.62 -4.49
CA LEU A 494 -11.55 10.58 -3.41
C LEU A 494 -10.15 10.45 -2.84
N TRP A 495 -9.66 9.23 -2.63
CA TRP A 495 -8.30 9.02 -2.11
C TRP A 495 -7.22 9.56 -3.08
N ILE A 496 -7.40 9.38 -4.39
CA ILE A 496 -6.49 9.95 -5.42
C ILE A 496 -6.62 11.47 -5.48
N LEU A 497 -7.84 12.01 -5.53
CA LEU A 497 -8.06 13.46 -5.63
C LEU A 497 -7.56 14.20 -4.40
N GLY A 498 -7.69 13.62 -3.20
CA GLY A 498 -7.15 14.22 -1.97
C GLY A 498 -5.62 14.35 -2.04
N GLN A 499 -4.92 13.34 -2.57
CA GLN A 499 -3.48 13.43 -2.79
C GLN A 499 -3.13 14.44 -3.87
N ALA A 500 -3.81 14.40 -5.01
CA ALA A 500 -3.54 15.30 -6.13
C ALA A 500 -3.75 16.77 -5.74
N ALA A 501 -4.81 17.07 -4.99
CA ALA A 501 -5.07 18.40 -4.46
C ALA A 501 -3.94 18.87 -3.54
N TRP A 502 -3.47 18.01 -2.63
CA TRP A 502 -2.37 18.34 -1.73
C TRP A 502 -1.05 18.53 -2.50
N LEU A 503 -0.72 17.61 -3.42
CA LEU A 503 0.49 17.66 -4.24
C LEU A 503 0.55 18.89 -5.11
N GLN A 504 -0.58 19.30 -5.70
CA GLN A 504 -0.63 20.53 -6.50
C GLN A 504 -0.32 21.75 -5.63
N GLN A 505 -0.94 21.88 -4.45
CA GLN A 505 -0.66 23.00 -3.53
C GLN A 505 0.78 22.97 -2.99
N GLY A 506 1.32 21.78 -2.72
CA GLY A 506 2.70 21.59 -2.32
C GLY A 506 3.68 21.96 -3.43
N PHE A 507 3.35 21.66 -4.69
CA PHE A 507 4.18 22.03 -5.84
C PHE A 507 4.27 23.55 -6.00
N GLU A 508 3.14 24.25 -5.95
CA GLU A 508 3.09 25.72 -5.98
C GLU A 508 3.96 26.34 -4.87
N LEU A 509 3.91 25.76 -3.66
CA LEU A 509 4.72 26.24 -2.54
C LEU A 509 6.21 25.94 -2.68
N GLU A 510 6.55 24.67 -2.89
CA GLU A 510 7.92 24.18 -2.75
C GLU A 510 8.77 24.42 -4.00
N PHE A 511 8.15 24.44 -5.18
CA PHE A 511 8.86 24.58 -6.45
C PHE A 511 8.66 25.95 -7.09
N LEU A 512 7.45 26.50 -7.02
CA LEU A 512 7.15 27.81 -7.62
C LEU A 512 7.27 28.98 -6.63
N GLY A 513 7.35 28.70 -5.33
CA GLY A 513 7.51 29.71 -4.28
C GLY A 513 6.25 30.50 -3.97
N HIS A 514 5.07 30.06 -4.44
CA HIS A 514 3.80 30.68 -4.12
C HIS A 514 3.33 30.29 -2.71
N SER A 515 2.98 31.27 -1.87
CA SER A 515 2.49 31.00 -0.52
C SER A 515 1.06 30.39 -0.55
N THR A 516 0.96 29.05 -0.50
CA THR A 516 -0.32 28.32 -0.54
C THR A 516 -0.77 27.75 0.81
N PHE A 517 -0.14 28.17 1.92
CA PHE A 517 -0.42 27.62 3.26
C PHE A 517 -1.91 27.65 3.65
N VAL A 518 -2.56 28.80 3.50
CA VAL A 518 -3.99 28.99 3.79
C VAL A 518 -4.64 29.79 2.65
N PRO A 519 -5.79 29.36 2.12
CA PRO A 519 -6.54 28.16 2.50
C PRO A 519 -6.03 26.86 1.84
N GLY A 520 -5.11 26.94 0.87
CA GLY A 520 -4.71 25.83 -0.03
C GLY A 520 -4.29 24.54 0.68
N LEU A 521 -3.05 24.47 1.16
CA LEU A 521 -2.51 23.30 1.85
C LEU A 521 -3.34 22.91 3.08
N TRP A 522 -3.84 23.89 3.83
CA TRP A 522 -4.65 23.65 5.01
C TRP A 522 -5.96 22.89 4.69
N LEU A 523 -6.74 23.35 3.72
CA LEU A 523 -7.97 22.66 3.29
C LEU A 523 -7.66 21.33 2.62
N ALA A 524 -6.60 21.23 1.82
CA ALA A 524 -6.19 19.99 1.19
C ALA A 524 -5.82 18.91 2.23
N SER A 525 -5.05 19.29 3.27
CA SER A 525 -4.70 18.41 4.39
C SER A 525 -5.94 17.96 5.18
N ILE A 526 -6.88 18.86 5.47
CA ILE A 526 -8.15 18.51 6.15
C ILE A 526 -8.99 17.56 5.29
N ALA A 527 -9.15 17.87 4.00
CA ALA A 527 -9.94 17.05 3.08
C ALA A 527 -9.33 15.64 2.98
N PHE A 528 -8.01 15.53 2.80
CA PHE A 528 -7.33 14.24 2.75
C PHE A 528 -7.48 13.47 4.07
N PHE A 529 -7.36 14.14 5.22
CA PHE A 529 -7.59 13.53 6.53
C PHE A 529 -9.00 12.97 6.68
N LEU A 530 -10.04 13.75 6.35
CA LEU A 530 -11.44 13.32 6.44
C LEU A 530 -11.75 12.14 5.51
N ILE A 531 -11.21 12.16 4.28
CA ILE A 531 -11.32 11.04 3.34
C ILE A 531 -10.71 9.76 3.95
N ASN A 532 -9.52 9.86 4.54
CA ASN A 532 -8.88 8.72 5.19
C ASN A 532 -9.66 8.24 6.43
N CYS A 533 -10.19 9.13 7.26
CA CYS A 533 -11.05 8.74 8.39
C CYS A 533 -12.30 7.98 7.93
N TRP A 534 -12.94 8.44 6.85
CA TRP A 534 -14.09 7.75 6.26
C TRP A 534 -13.72 6.36 5.73
N LEU A 535 -12.61 6.23 4.99
CA LEU A 535 -12.09 4.94 4.50
C LEU A 535 -11.78 3.97 5.65
N LEU A 536 -11.14 4.47 6.73
CA LEU A 536 -10.90 3.68 7.93
C LEU A 536 -12.21 3.17 8.54
N GLY A 537 -13.24 4.02 8.59
CA GLY A 537 -14.58 3.64 9.05
C GLY A 537 -15.21 2.52 8.21
N LEU A 538 -15.02 2.53 6.89
CA LEU A 538 -15.47 1.44 6.00
C LEU A 538 -14.76 0.12 6.32
N ILE A 539 -13.44 0.15 6.48
CA ILE A 539 -12.63 -1.03 6.81
C ILE A 539 -13.08 -1.65 8.15
N VAL A 540 -13.28 -0.83 9.18
CA VAL A 540 -13.74 -1.28 10.51
C VAL A 540 -15.15 -1.86 10.43
N ARG A 541 -16.05 -1.22 9.67
CA ARG A 541 -17.44 -1.67 9.52
C ARG A 541 -17.54 -3.04 8.85
N ASP A 542 -16.73 -3.28 7.82
CA ASP A 542 -16.74 -4.53 7.08
C ASP A 542 -16.45 -5.73 7.99
N VAL A 543 -15.41 -5.64 8.83
CA VAL A 543 -15.05 -6.72 9.78
C VAL A 543 -16.14 -6.96 10.83
N ARG A 544 -16.79 -5.89 11.32
CA ARG A 544 -17.91 -6.03 12.27
C ARG A 544 -19.09 -6.74 11.63
N SER A 545 -19.43 -6.41 10.38
CA SER A 545 -20.55 -7.02 9.67
C SER A 545 -20.36 -8.52 9.44
N GLU A 546 -19.14 -8.95 9.10
CA GLU A 546 -18.79 -10.37 8.95
C GLU A 546 -18.88 -11.13 10.28
N SER A 547 -18.40 -10.51 11.36
CA SER A 547 -18.45 -11.10 12.69
C SER A 547 -19.90 -11.30 13.17
N THR A 548 -20.80 -10.34 12.90
CA THR A 548 -22.22 -10.47 13.22
C THR A 548 -22.92 -11.54 12.37
N ALA A 549 -22.59 -11.63 11.08
CA ALA A 549 -23.16 -12.65 10.20
C ALA A 549 -22.78 -14.08 10.63
N LEU A 550 -21.53 -14.30 11.03
CA LEU A 550 -21.06 -15.60 11.55
C LEU A 550 -21.78 -16.03 12.85
N ASN A 551 -22.08 -15.07 13.73
CA ASN A 551 -22.80 -15.34 14.98
C ASN A 551 -24.32 -15.51 14.78
N ALA A 552 -24.88 -15.02 13.68
CA ALA A 552 -26.31 -15.07 13.39
C ALA A 552 -26.75 -16.32 12.60
N SER A 553 -25.83 -17.09 12.01
CA SER A 553 -26.18 -18.37 11.36
C SER A 553 -26.58 -19.40 12.42
N PRO A 554 -27.85 -19.87 12.45
CA PRO A 554 -28.26 -20.93 13.35
C PRO A 554 -27.53 -22.22 13.01
N SER A 555 -27.09 -22.97 14.03
CA SER A 555 -26.55 -24.32 13.90
C SER A 555 -27.63 -25.27 13.35
N THR A 556 -27.77 -25.31 12.03
CA THR A 556 -28.63 -26.29 11.38
C THR A 556 -28.04 -27.70 11.51
N SER A 557 -28.81 -28.55 12.19
CA SER A 557 -28.85 -30.03 12.10
C SER A 557 -27.89 -30.84 12.98
N SER A 558 -28.20 -30.92 14.27
CA SER A 558 -28.23 -32.23 14.95
C SER A 558 -29.68 -32.70 15.00
N LYS A 559 -30.15 -33.36 13.93
CA LYS A 559 -31.35 -34.19 14.01
C LYS A 559 -30.98 -35.41 14.85
N LYS A 560 -31.47 -35.43 16.09
CA LYS A 560 -31.61 -36.65 16.90
C LYS A 560 -32.38 -37.69 16.06
N LEU A 561 -31.72 -38.77 15.65
CA LEU A 561 -32.42 -40.04 15.48
C LEU A 561 -32.83 -40.49 16.88
N LYS A 562 -34.13 -40.58 17.11
CA LYS A 562 -34.74 -41.37 18.18
C LYS A 562 -35.22 -42.67 17.57
#